data_AF-A0A4Y7J5I7-F1
#
_entry.id   AF-A0A4Y7J5I7-F1
#
_cell.length_a   1.000
_cell.length_b   1.000
_cell.length_c   1.000
_cell.angle_alpha   90.00
_cell.angle_beta   90.00
_cell.angle_gamma   90.00
#
_symmetry.space_group_name_H-M   'P 1'
#
loop_
_entity.id
_entity.type
_entity.pdbx_description
1 polymer ?
#
loop_
_entity_poly.entity_id
_entity_poly.type
_entity_poly.pdbx_seq_one_letter_code
_entity_poly.pdbx_strand_id
1 'polypeptide(L)'
;MELLVLSTLNWRMVSVTPFSFIDYFLIKINGHKPSRTLISASVQLILSSIRGTEFLNFKPSEIAAAIAIYVSSGGTLAVDYASTISCFIQHENLLKCINMIQEMQIGYEFLQNESSTLSSVTQGPNGVLDAACCFNY
;
A
#
# COMPACT_ATOMS: atom_id res chain seq x y z
N MET A 1 5.01 9.22 -28.14
CA MET A 1 4.34 8.44 -27.07
C MET A 1 3.54 9.34 -26.14
N GLU A 2 4.02 10.54 -25.77
CA GLU A 2 3.30 11.48 -24.88
C GLU A 2 1.89 11.87 -25.35
N LEU A 3 1.74 12.31 -26.60
CA LEU A 3 0.42 12.69 -27.16
C LEU A 3 -0.59 11.54 -27.13
N LEU A 4 -0.12 10.31 -27.32
CA LEU A 4 -0.99 9.13 -27.31
C LEU A 4 -1.54 8.86 -25.91
N VAL A 5 -0.71 9.02 -24.87
CA VAL A 5 -1.13 8.94 -23.46
C VAL A 5 -2.09 10.07 -23.08
N LEU A 6 -1.82 11.30 -23.51
CA LEU A 6 -2.70 12.45 -23.25
C LEU A 6 -4.06 12.27 -23.93
N SER A 7 -4.07 11.81 -25.18
CA SER A 7 -5.29 11.51 -25.91
C SER A 7 -6.08 10.36 -25.26
N THR A 8 -5.44 9.27 -24.84
CA THR A 8 -6.14 8.14 -24.20
C THR A 8 -6.73 8.50 -22.84
N LEU A 9 -6.06 9.37 -22.07
CA LEU A 9 -6.56 9.89 -20.79
C LEU A 9 -7.57 11.04 -20.95
N ASN A 10 -7.93 11.43 -22.19
CA ASN A 10 -8.74 12.60 -22.49
C ASN A 10 -8.21 13.88 -21.81
N TRP A 11 -6.89 14.06 -21.78
CA TRP A 11 -6.19 15.17 -21.14
C TRP A 11 -6.43 15.32 -19.62
N ARG A 12 -7.01 14.32 -18.97
CA ARG A 12 -7.22 14.30 -17.51
C ARG A 12 -5.96 13.84 -16.78
N MET A 13 -5.00 14.75 -16.66
CA MET A 13 -3.70 14.50 -16.03
C MET A 13 -3.73 14.57 -14.49
N VAL A 14 -4.79 15.13 -13.91
CA VAL A 14 -4.99 15.19 -12.46
C VAL A 14 -5.77 13.96 -12.02
N SER A 15 -5.08 12.97 -11.47
CA SER A 15 -5.71 11.83 -10.82
C SER A 15 -5.89 12.09 -9.33
N VAL A 16 -7.05 11.72 -8.80
CA VAL A 16 -7.26 11.66 -7.35
C VAL A 16 -6.61 10.39 -6.84
N THR A 17 -5.83 10.49 -5.77
CA THR A 17 -5.11 9.36 -5.18
C THR A 17 -5.64 9.03 -3.79
N PRO A 18 -5.41 7.81 -3.27
CA PRO A 18 -5.82 7.47 -1.91
C PRO A 18 -5.24 8.42 -0.84
N PHE A 19 -4.08 9.03 -1.12
CA PHE A 19 -3.46 10.02 -0.24
C PHE A 19 -4.35 11.23 0.03
N SER A 20 -5.22 11.61 -0.93
CA SER A 20 -6.15 12.73 -0.75
C SER A 20 -7.21 12.48 0.34
N PHE A 21 -7.44 11.22 0.73
CA PHE A 21 -8.50 10.85 1.66
C PHE A 21 -8.01 10.25 2.97
N ILE A 22 -6.73 9.82 3.05
CA ILE A 22 -6.24 9.02 4.16
C ILE A 22 -6.34 9.75 5.50
N ASP A 23 -5.97 11.03 5.53
CA ASP A 23 -6.04 11.85 6.76
C ASP A 23 -7.47 11.98 7.27
N TYR A 24 -8.43 12.18 6.36
CA TYR A 24 -9.85 12.27 6.72
C TYR A 24 -10.34 10.98 7.37
N PHE A 25 -10.06 9.83 6.78
CA PHE A 25 -10.51 8.55 7.33
C PHE A 25 -9.80 8.20 8.63
N LEU A 26 -8.50 8.47 8.74
CA LEU A 26 -7.76 8.25 9.98
C LEU A 26 -8.31 9.09 11.14
N ILE A 27 -8.61 10.37 10.91
CA ILE A 27 -9.23 11.23 11.93
C ILE A 27 -10.63 10.71 12.29
N LYS A 28 -11.42 10.32 11.29
CA LYS A 28 -12.79 9.86 11.50
C LYS A 28 -12.88 8.56 12.28
N ILE A 29 -11.95 7.64 12.06
CA ILE A 29 -11.88 6.35 12.76
C ILE A 29 -11.36 6.52 14.18
N ASN A 30 -10.25 7.24 14.33
CA ASN A 30 -9.56 7.34 15.62
C ASN A 30 -10.13 8.44 16.52
N GLY A 31 -10.94 9.35 15.99
CA GLY A 31 -11.51 10.50 16.71
C GLY A 31 -10.50 11.59 17.08
N HIS A 32 -9.23 11.44 16.69
CA HIS A 32 -8.15 12.38 16.97
C HIS A 32 -7.15 12.42 15.81
N LYS A 33 -6.20 13.36 15.87
CA LYS A 33 -5.17 13.50 14.85
C LYS A 33 -4.31 12.22 14.80
N PRO A 34 -4.11 11.61 13.62
CA PRO A 34 -3.34 10.38 13.53
C PRO A 34 -1.89 10.58 13.94
N SER A 35 -1.33 9.56 14.59
CA SER A 35 0.09 9.50 14.90
C SER A 35 0.91 9.39 13.62
N ARG A 36 2.19 9.80 13.69
CA ARG A 36 3.12 9.68 12.57
C ARG A 36 3.33 8.21 12.13
N THR A 37 3.20 7.28 13.07
CA THR A 37 3.32 5.83 12.79
C THR A 37 2.15 5.33 11.97
N LEU A 38 0.90 5.72 12.31
CA LEU A 38 -0.28 5.37 11.52
C LEU A 38 -0.18 5.93 10.10
N ILE A 39 0.19 7.21 9.95
CA ILE A 39 0.38 7.84 8.64
C ILE A 39 1.43 7.08 7.83
N SER A 40 2.58 6.78 8.44
CA SER A 40 3.66 6.06 7.77
C SER A 40 3.22 4.67 7.32
N ALA A 41 2.51 3.92 8.16
CA ALA A 41 2.00 2.61 7.81
C ALA A 41 0.98 2.69 6.66
N SER A 42 0.06 3.65 6.70
CA SER A 42 -0.89 3.87 5.61
C SER A 42 -0.19 4.23 4.29
N VAL A 43 0.85 5.08 4.33
CA VAL A 43 1.63 5.42 3.12
C VAL A 43 2.29 4.18 2.52
N GLN A 44 2.90 3.32 3.34
CA GLN A 44 3.52 2.07 2.85
C GLN A 44 2.49 1.13 2.20
N LEU A 45 1.29 1.02 2.78
CA LEU A 45 0.20 0.23 2.20
C LEU A 45 -0.31 0.83 0.89
N ILE A 46 -0.45 2.16 0.80
CA ILE A 46 -0.87 2.82 -0.46
C ILE A 46 0.19 2.59 -1.54
N LEU A 47 1.48 2.69 -1.21
CA LEU A 47 2.54 2.40 -2.18
C LEU A 47 2.53 0.92 -2.61
N SER A 48 2.21 0.01 -1.69
CA SER A 48 2.12 -1.42 -1.97
C SER A 48 0.92 -1.75 -2.86
N SER A 49 -0.20 -1.05 -2.72
CA SER A 49 -1.39 -1.25 -3.56
C SER A 49 -1.20 -0.81 -5.02
N ILE A 50 -0.24 0.07 -5.30
CA ILE A 50 0.11 0.51 -6.67
C ILE A 50 0.83 -0.60 -7.46
N ARG A 51 1.50 -1.55 -6.78
CA ARG A 51 2.27 -2.60 -7.44
C ARG A 51 1.43 -3.68 -8.11
N GLY A 52 0.12 -3.74 -7.84
CA GLY A 52 -0.80 -4.72 -8.42
C GLY A 52 -1.94 -4.07 -9.20
N THR A 53 -2.55 -4.85 -10.09
CA THR A 53 -3.76 -4.44 -10.82
C THR A 53 -5.05 -4.66 -10.03
N GLU A 54 -4.96 -5.42 -8.94
CA GLU A 54 -6.10 -5.80 -8.09
C GLU A 54 -6.88 -4.59 -7.57
N PHE A 55 -6.18 -3.48 -7.31
CA PHE A 55 -6.80 -2.28 -6.75
C PHE A 55 -7.43 -1.35 -7.81
N LEU A 56 -7.26 -1.62 -9.10
CA LEU A 56 -7.78 -0.77 -10.18
C LEU A 56 -9.31 -0.73 -10.24
N ASN A 57 -9.97 -1.76 -9.69
CA ASN A 57 -11.43 -1.85 -9.64
C ASN A 57 -12.06 -1.02 -8.51
N PHE A 58 -11.24 -0.48 -7.60
CA PHE A 58 -11.72 0.32 -6.47
C PHE A 58 -11.50 1.81 -6.71
N LYS A 59 -12.37 2.64 -6.14
CA LYS A 59 -12.16 4.08 -6.12
C LYS A 59 -11.04 4.44 -5.13
N PRO A 60 -10.28 5.52 -5.38
CA PRO A 60 -9.24 5.97 -4.45
C PRO A 60 -9.74 6.19 -3.01
N SER A 61 -11.00 6.61 -2.83
CA SER A 61 -11.65 6.77 -1.53
C SER A 61 -11.89 5.44 -0.80
N GLU A 62 -12.23 4.38 -1.55
CA GLU A 62 -12.47 3.04 -1.02
C GLU A 62 -11.17 2.41 -0.52
N ILE A 63 -10.10 2.55 -1.32
CA ILE A 63 -8.75 2.11 -0.97
C ILE A 63 -8.27 2.84 0.30
N ALA A 64 -8.43 4.16 0.35
CA ALA A 64 -8.02 4.95 1.50
C ALA A 64 -8.77 4.55 2.78
N ALA A 65 -10.09 4.34 2.68
CA ALA A 65 -10.89 3.89 3.82
C ALA A 65 -10.47 2.49 4.29
N ALA A 66 -10.29 1.54 3.37
CA ALA A 66 -9.86 0.19 3.68
C ALA A 66 -8.51 0.17 4.41
N ILE A 67 -7.53 0.95 3.92
CA ILE A 67 -6.21 1.10 4.54
C ILE A 67 -6.33 1.75 5.91
N ALA A 68 -7.12 2.82 6.06
CA ALA A 68 -7.30 3.50 7.34
C ALA A 68 -7.92 2.58 8.39
N ILE A 69 -8.90 1.76 8.02
CA ILE A 69 -9.50 0.75 8.89
C ILE A 69 -8.47 -0.30 9.26
N TYR A 70 -7.78 -0.89 8.29
CA TYR A 70 -6.79 -1.95 8.49
C TYR A 70 -5.67 -1.52 9.44
N VAL A 71 -5.12 -0.32 9.26
CA VAL A 71 -4.04 0.20 10.11
C VAL A 71 -4.55 0.56 11.51
N SER A 72 -5.76 1.13 11.62
CA SER A 72 -6.32 1.53 12.92
C SER A 72 -6.82 0.33 13.74
N SER A 73 -7.20 -0.78 13.09
CA SER A 73 -7.63 -2.02 13.74
C SER A 73 -6.47 -2.98 14.05
N GLY A 74 -5.22 -2.59 13.78
CA GLY A 74 -4.06 -3.45 13.96
C GLY A 74 -4.09 -4.72 13.09
N GLY A 75 -4.71 -4.66 11.91
CA GLY A 75 -4.78 -5.77 10.96
C GLY A 75 -5.96 -6.73 11.17
N THR A 76 -6.88 -6.46 12.09
CA THR A 76 -8.10 -7.27 12.29
C THR A 76 -9.31 -6.67 11.55
N LEU A 77 -10.24 -7.50 11.10
CA LEU A 77 -11.50 -7.04 10.48
C LEU A 77 -12.41 -6.41 11.54
N ALA A 78 -12.19 -5.13 11.83
CA ALA A 78 -13.04 -4.38 12.74
C ALA A 78 -14.31 -3.94 11.99
N VAL A 79 -15.29 -4.85 11.96
CA VAL A 79 -16.64 -4.66 11.38
C VAL A 79 -17.30 -3.37 11.90
N ASP A 80 -17.01 -2.97 13.13
CA ASP A 80 -17.55 -1.76 13.76
C ASP A 80 -17.17 -0.46 13.03
N TYR A 81 -15.93 -0.35 12.51
CA TYR A 81 -15.51 0.84 11.76
C TYR A 81 -16.06 0.85 10.33
N ALA A 82 -16.19 -0.33 9.72
CA ALA A 82 -16.75 -0.48 8.38
C ALA A 82 -18.21 0.01 8.34
N SER A 83 -19.00 -0.30 9.37
CA SER A 83 -20.38 0.18 9.53
C SER A 83 -20.48 1.71 9.54
N THR A 84 -19.55 2.39 10.24
CA THR A 84 -19.53 3.86 10.34
C THR A 84 -19.17 4.55 9.02
N ILE A 85 -18.35 3.90 8.19
CA ILE A 85 -17.84 4.46 6.93
C ILE A 85 -18.70 4.02 5.72
N SER A 86 -19.48 2.95 5.88
CA SER A 86 -20.46 2.40 4.93
C SER A 86 -21.42 3.45 4.36
N CYS A 87 -21.74 4.50 5.12
CA CYS A 87 -22.61 5.57 4.65
C CYS A 87 -22.02 6.35 3.45
N PHE A 88 -20.69 6.36 3.31
CA PHE A 88 -19.97 7.10 2.25
C PHE A 88 -19.45 6.20 1.14
N ILE A 89 -19.36 4.89 1.38
CA ILE A 89 -18.67 3.92 0.53
C ILE A 89 -19.50 2.65 0.43
N GLN A 90 -19.56 2.04 -0.76
CA GLN A 90 -20.21 0.74 -0.93
C GLN A 90 -19.56 -0.32 -0.03
N HIS A 91 -20.32 -0.82 0.93
CA HIS A 91 -19.85 -1.73 1.98
C HIS A 91 -19.16 -3.00 1.42
N GLU A 92 -19.70 -3.55 0.34
CA GLU A 92 -19.15 -4.74 -0.31
C GLU A 92 -17.74 -4.50 -0.89
N ASN A 93 -17.54 -3.36 -1.56
CA ASN A 93 -16.25 -2.98 -2.11
C ASN A 93 -15.24 -2.72 -1.00
N LEU A 94 -15.68 -2.08 0.10
CA LEU A 94 -14.84 -1.82 1.25
C LEU A 94 -14.32 -3.12 1.86
N LEU A 95 -15.21 -4.08 2.14
CA LEU A 95 -14.81 -5.38 2.69
C LEU A 95 -13.87 -6.14 1.74
N LYS A 96 -14.18 -6.16 0.44
CA LYS A 96 -13.32 -6.79 -0.56
C LYS A 96 -11.93 -6.16 -0.58
N CYS A 97 -11.85 -4.83 -0.53
CA CYS A 97 -10.58 -4.12 -0.51
C CYS A 97 -9.77 -4.41 0.77
N ILE A 98 -10.43 -4.51 1.92
CA ILE A 98 -9.75 -4.86 3.19
C ILE A 98 -9.16 -6.27 3.11
N ASN A 99 -9.93 -7.24 2.59
CA ASN A 99 -9.44 -8.62 2.42
C ASN A 99 -8.21 -8.67 1.49
N MET A 100 -8.25 -7.93 0.37
CA MET A 100 -7.10 -7.84 -0.55
C MET A 100 -5.87 -7.21 0.10
N ILE A 101 -6.05 -6.21 0.96
CA ILE A 101 -4.93 -5.63 1.73
C ILE A 101 -4.36 -6.68 2.66
N GLN A 102 -5.19 -7.44 3.36
CA GLN A 102 -4.74 -8.50 4.27
C GLN A 102 -3.98 -9.60 3.53
N GLU A 103 -4.45 -10.04 2.36
CA GLU A 103 -3.75 -11.04 1.52
C GLU A 103 -2.40 -10.51 1.01
N MET A 104 -2.36 -9.27 0.55
CA MET A 104 -1.10 -8.60 0.20
C MET A 104 -0.14 -8.57 1.38
N GLN A 105 -0.69 -8.36 2.58
CA GLN A 105 0.10 -8.30 3.79
C GLN A 105 0.71 -9.67 4.16
N ILE A 106 -0.08 -10.73 4.12
CA ILE A 106 0.42 -12.11 4.33
C ILE A 106 1.51 -12.47 3.30
N GLY A 107 1.34 -12.04 2.05
CA GLY A 107 2.32 -12.29 0.98
C GLY A 107 3.68 -11.64 1.21
N TYR A 108 3.77 -10.42 1.76
CA TYR A 108 5.08 -9.81 2.05
C TYR A 108 5.77 -10.50 3.24
N GLU A 109 5.03 -10.96 4.25
CA GLU A 109 5.61 -11.64 5.41
C GLU A 109 6.26 -12.95 5.00
N PHE A 110 5.59 -13.70 4.13
CA PHE A 110 6.13 -14.94 3.56
C PHE A 110 7.42 -14.69 2.78
N LEU A 111 7.43 -13.69 1.88
CA LEU A 111 8.60 -13.36 1.09
C LEU A 111 9.77 -12.81 1.93
N GLN A 112 9.50 -12.01 2.96
CA GLN A 112 10.55 -11.56 3.89
C GLN A 112 11.11 -12.71 4.73
N ASN A 113 10.28 -13.67 5.14
CA ASN A 113 10.75 -14.84 5.87
C ASN A 113 11.63 -15.75 5.01
N GLU A 114 11.32 -15.96 3.73
CA GLU A 114 12.22 -16.69 2.81
C GLU A 114 13.50 -15.90 2.47
N SER A 115 13.42 -14.57 2.47
CA SER A 115 14.61 -13.72 2.34
C SER A 115 15.51 -13.78 3.58
N SER A 116 14.91 -13.95 4.76
CA SER A 116 15.63 -14.02 6.04
C SER A 116 16.35 -15.37 6.28
N THR A 117 15.96 -16.45 5.58
CA THR A 117 16.70 -17.72 5.59
C THR A 117 17.91 -17.74 4.66
N LEU A 118 18.00 -16.82 3.69
CA LEU A 118 19.13 -16.66 2.76
C LEU A 118 20.04 -15.46 3.08
N SER A 119 19.67 -14.60 4.04
CA SER A 119 20.37 -13.34 4.34
C SER A 119 21.30 -13.39 5.57
N SER A 120 21.71 -14.55 6.06
CA SER A 120 22.69 -14.63 7.16
C SER A 120 24.16 -14.45 6.74
N VAL A 121 24.43 -13.99 5.51
CA VAL A 121 25.78 -13.55 5.10
C VAL A 121 25.80 -12.03 5.02
N THR A 122 26.09 -11.41 6.15
CA THR A 122 26.50 -10.01 6.24
C THR A 122 27.84 -9.81 5.52
N GLN A 123 27.86 -9.02 4.45
CA GLN A 123 29.06 -8.26 4.09
C GLN A 123 28.68 -6.80 3.89
N GLY A 124 29.22 -5.95 4.77
CA GLY A 124 29.06 -4.49 4.75
C GLY A 124 29.76 -3.82 3.57
N PRO A 125 29.90 -2.47 3.58
CA PRO A 125 30.08 -1.63 2.40
C PRO A 125 31.50 -1.61 1.80
N ASN A 126 32.30 -2.67 1.93
CA ASN A 126 33.66 -2.76 1.39
C ASN A 126 33.83 -3.69 0.17
N GLY A 127 32.75 -4.25 -0.37
CA GLY A 127 32.78 -5.25 -1.46
C GLY A 127 32.91 -4.72 -2.89
N VAL A 128 33.46 -3.51 -3.12
CA VAL A 128 33.52 -2.89 -4.47
C VAL A 128 34.89 -3.02 -5.14
N LEU A 129 35.88 -3.70 -4.53
CA LEU A 129 37.26 -3.70 -5.03
C LEU A 129 37.83 -5.01 -5.57
N ASP A 130 37.05 -6.08 -5.73
CA ASP A 130 37.58 -7.34 -6.28
C ASP A 130 36.91 -7.78 -7.60
N ALA A 131 36.78 -6.83 -8.53
CA ALA A 131 36.48 -7.11 -9.94
C ALA A 131 37.70 -6.78 -10.80
N ALA A 132 38.85 -7.38 -10.49
CA ALA A 132 40.04 -7.25 -11.31
C ALA A 132 40.91 -8.51 -11.23
N CYS A 133 40.43 -9.66 -11.72
CA CYS A 133 41.34 -10.78 -12.04
C CYS A 133 40.76 -11.92 -12.92
N CYS A 134 39.88 -11.61 -13.88
CA CYS A 134 39.49 -12.60 -14.90
C CYS A 134 39.65 -12.06 -16.32
N PHE A 135 40.87 -11.62 -16.64
CA PHE A 135 41.40 -11.70 -18.00
C PHE A 135 42.87 -12.10 -17.90
N ASN A 136 43.17 -13.39 -18.11
CA ASN A 136 44.38 -13.73 -18.84
C ASN A 136 44.38 -15.17 -19.38
N TYR A 137 44.75 -15.22 -20.66
CA TYR A 137 45.22 -16.31 -21.52
C TYR A 137 44.29 -17.48 -21.85
#